data_AF-A0A0G4NFU7-F1
#
_entry.id   AF-A0A0G4NFU7-F1
#
_cell.length_a   1.000
_cell.length_b   1.000
_cell.length_c   1.000
_cell.angle_alpha   90.00
_cell.angle_beta   90.00
_cell.angle_gamma   90.00
#
_symmetry.space_group_name_H-M   'P 1'
#
loop_
_entity.id
_entity.type
_entity.pdbx_description
1 polymer ?
#
loop_
_entity_poly.entity_id
_entity_poly.type
_entity_poly.pdbx_seq_one_letter_code
_entity_poly.pdbx_strand_id
1 'polypeptide(L)' 'MNVIAVADPPRSPSSAFQAAVTAQLRETKLEWNSFPVGFFLDYYGLPKVKTHLPMLTVALDLPHGKAGIPGTSDAANSFT' A
#
# COMPACT_ATOMS: atom_id res chain seq x y z
N MET A 1 33.75 -1.60 -9.84
CA MET A 1 32.58 -1.73 -8.94
C MET A 1 31.38 -1.19 -9.71
N ASN A 2 30.57 -2.07 -10.28
CA ASN A 2 29.38 -1.69 -11.02
C ASN A 2 28.18 -2.15 -10.21
N VAL A 3 27.48 -1.21 -9.56
CA VAL A 3 26.25 -1.51 -8.83
C VAL A 3 25.18 -1.71 -9.89
N ILE A 4 24.80 -2.97 -10.11
CA ILE A 4 23.63 -3.33 -10.92
C ILE A 4 22.43 -2.77 -10.17
N ALA A 5 21.77 -1.76 -10.75
CA ALA A 5 20.49 -1.29 -10.27
C ALA A 5 19.53 -2.48 -10.31
N VAL A 6 19.18 -3.02 -9.14
CA VAL A 6 18.08 -3.98 -9.05
C VAL A 6 16.86 -3.24 -9.57
N ALA A 7 16.26 -3.71 -10.66
CA ALA A 7 15.04 -3.13 -11.18
C ALA A 7 14.01 -3.21 -10.05
N ASP A 8 13.55 -2.05 -9.59
CA ASP A 8 12.59 -1.95 -8.50
C ASP A 8 11.36 -2.81 -8.91
N PRO A 9 10.95 -3.81 -8.12
CA PRO A 9 9.81 -4.64 -8.47
C PRO A 9 8.62 -3.72 -8.71
N PRO A 10 7.68 -4.09 -9.61
CA PRO A 10 6.56 -3.22 -9.94
C PRO A 10 5.84 -2.82 -8.64
N ARG A 11 6.07 -1.57 -8.23
CA ARG A 11 5.24 -0.89 -7.25
C ARG A 11 3.82 -0.97 -7.83
N SER A 12 2.83 -1.20 -6.97
CA SER A 12 1.42 -1.44 -7.34
C SER A 12 0.98 -0.67 -8.60
N PRO A 13 0.06 -1.16 -9.44
CA PRO A 13 -0.35 -0.46 -10.68
C PRO A 13 -0.69 1.04 -10.49
N SER A 14 -1.13 1.42 -9.28
CA SER A 14 -1.36 2.79 -8.82
C SER A 14 -0.13 3.70 -8.70
N SER A 15 1.08 3.16 -8.48
CA SER A 15 2.28 3.97 -8.20
C SER A 15 2.74 4.82 -9.38
N ALA A 16 2.51 4.35 -10.61
CA ALA A 16 2.82 5.11 -11.82
C ALA A 16 1.96 6.38 -11.89
N PHE A 17 0.67 6.28 -11.55
CA PHE A 17 -0.24 7.43 -11.50
C PHE A 17 0.15 8.43 -10.41
N GLN A 18 0.51 7.95 -9.21
CA GLN A 18 0.99 8.82 -8.12
C GLN A 18 2.27 9.58 -8.52
N ALA A 19 3.21 8.91 -9.18
CA ALA A 19 4.44 9.55 -9.65
C ALA A 19 4.15 10.62 -10.71
N ALA A 20 3.28 10.33 -11.67
CA ALA A 20 2.88 11.28 -12.72
C ALA A 20 2.20 12.53 -12.13
N VAL A 21 1.25 12.35 -11.20
CA VAL A 21 0.57 13.47 -10.54
C VAL A 21 1.56 14.31 -9.73
N THR A 22 2.47 13.68 -8.99
CA THR A 22 3.50 14.39 -8.21
C THR A 22 4.43 15.19 -9.12
N ALA A 23 4.81 14.65 -10.28
CA ALA A 23 5.63 15.36 -11.26
C ALA A 23 4.94 16.63 -11.77
N GLN A 24 3.65 16.53 -12.10
CA GLN A 24 2.85 17.68 -12.54
C GLN A 24 2.68 18.73 -11.44
N LEU A 25 2.41 18.33 -10.20
CA LEU A 25 2.28 19.28 -9.08
C LEU A 25 3.56 20.10 -8.85
N ARG A 26 4.73 19.51 -9.10
CA ARG A 26 6.04 20.19 -9.00
C ARG A 26 6.24 21.30 -10.03
N GLU A 27 5.52 21.27 -11.15
CA GLU A 27 5.59 22.31 -12.18
C GLU A 27 4.68 23.52 -11.84
N THR A 28 3.78 23.36 -10.87
CA THR A 28 2.85 24.41 -10.46
C THR A 28 3.44 25.32 -9.38
N LYS A 29 2.82 26.50 -9.20
CA LYS A 29 3.10 27.40 -8.05
C LYS A 29 2.19 27.13 -6.85
N LEU A 30 1.43 26.05 -6.86
CA LEU A 30 0.51 25.71 -5.79
C LEU A 30 1.28 25.20 -4.58
N GLU A 31 0.82 25.56 -3.39
CA GLU A 31 1.26 24.88 -2.17
C GLU A 31 0.59 23.52 -2.08
N TRP A 32 1.37 22.47 -1.84
CA TRP A 32 0.87 21.11 -1.73
C TRP A 32 1.67 20.31 -0.71
N ASN A 33 1.03 19.28 -0.17
CA ASN A 33 1.66 18.29 0.69
C ASN A 33 1.17 16.89 0.32
N SER A 34 2.01 15.88 0.54
CA SER A 34 1.66 14.47 0.31
C SER A 34 1.61 13.74 1.65
N PHE A 35 0.53 12.98 1.86
CA PHE A 35 0.29 12.22 3.09
C PHE A 35 0.34 10.71 2.82
N PRO A 36 1.50 10.05 2.98
CA PRO A 36 1.62 8.60 2.87
C PRO A 36 1.15 7.91 4.16
N VAL A 37 -0.16 7.71 4.31
CA VAL A 37 -0.81 7.21 5.54
C VAL A 37 -0.74 5.69 5.76
N GLY A 38 -0.05 4.94 4.90
CA GLY A 38 0.02 3.47 5.02
C GLY A 38 -1.35 2.82 4.79
N PHE A 39 -1.70 1.79 5.58
CA PHE A 39 -3.01 1.15 5.54
C PHE A 39 -3.90 1.65 6.67
N PHE A 40 -5.12 2.05 6.34
CA PHE A 40 -6.16 2.27 7.34
C PHE A 40 -6.61 0.92 7.91
N LEU A 41 -6.60 0.78 9.23
CA LEU A 41 -6.92 -0.47 9.90
C LEU A 41 -8.37 -0.93 9.67
N ASP A 42 -9.29 0.02 9.44
CA ASP A 42 -10.71 -0.23 9.13
C ASP A 42 -10.92 -1.10 7.86
N TYR A 43 -9.90 -1.23 7.01
CA TYR A 43 -9.95 -2.10 5.83
C TYR A 43 -9.59 -3.57 6.09
N TYR A 44 -9.08 -3.92 7.27
CA TYR A 44 -8.88 -5.31 7.68
C TYR A 44 -10.19 -5.99 8.13
N GLY A 45 -11.27 -5.23 8.26
CA GLY A 45 -12.60 -5.72 8.57
C GLY A 45 -13.67 -4.73 8.16
N LEU A 46 -14.13 -4.83 6.91
CA LEU A 46 -15.18 -3.95 6.38
C LEU A 46 -16.40 -3.98 7.33
N PRO A 47 -16.87 -2.81 7.82
CA PRO A 47 -18.07 -2.76 8.63
C PRO A 47 -19.27 -3.25 7.79
N LYS A 48 -20.33 -3.74 8.44
CA LYS A 48 -21.58 -4.17 7.79
C LYS A 48 -22.38 -2.97 7.24
N VAL A 49 -21.75 -2.16 6.40
CA VAL A 49 -22.29 -0.95 5.79
C VAL A 49 -22.11 -1.07 4.28
N LYS A 50 -23.08 -0.57 3.52
CA LYS A 50 -22.98 -0.53 2.06
C LYS A 50 -21.77 0.31 1.66
N THR A 51 -20.83 -0.31 0.92
CA THR A 51 -19.63 0.36 0.41
C THR A 51 -19.45 0.07 -1.07
N HIS A 52 -18.83 1.00 -1.79
CA HIS A 52 -18.34 0.80 -3.15
C HIS A 52 -16.85 0.44 -3.20
N LEU A 53 -16.20 0.34 -2.02
CA LEU A 53 -14.79 0.01 -1.93
C LEU A 53 -14.59 -1.50 -2.15
N PRO A 54 -13.60 -1.91 -2.97
CA PRO A 54 -13.21 -3.30 -3.08
C PRO A 54 -12.64 -3.78 -1.74
N MET A 55 -13.06 -4.98 -1.31
CA MET A 55 -12.57 -5.58 -0.07
C MET A 55 -11.09 -5.94 -0.21
N LEU A 56 -10.29 -5.54 0.78
CA LEU A 56 -8.96 -6.13 0.97
C LEU A 56 -9.14 -7.52 1.58
N THR A 57 -9.06 -8.55 0.75
CA THR A 57 -9.17 -9.93 1.22
C THR A 57 -7.92 -10.32 1.98
N VAL A 58 -8.04 -10.50 3.29
CA VAL A 58 -7.03 -11.15 4.13
C VAL A 58 -7.37 -12.64 4.28
N ALA A 59 -6.42 -13.52 3.98
CA ALA A 59 -6.62 -14.95 4.15
C ALA A 59 -6.41 -15.32 5.62
N LEU A 60 -7.45 -15.84 6.27
CA LEU A 60 -7.38 -16.37 7.64
C LEU A 60 -7.52 -17.90 7.58
N ASP A 61 -6.53 -18.63 8.10
CA ASP A 61 -6.62 -20.07 8.28
C ASP A 61 -7.35 -20.39 9.59
N LEU A 62 -8.69 -20.28 9.54
CA LEU A 62 -9.57 -20.50 10.69
C LEU A 62 -9.49 -21.95 11.24
N PRO A 63 -9.44 -23.02 10.41
CA PRO A 63 -9.40 -24.38 10.92
C PRO A 63 -8.14 -24.71 11.73
N HIS A 64 -6.98 -24.19 11.35
CA HIS A 64 -5.72 -24.48 12.06
C HIS A 64 -5.32 -23.40 13.06
N GLY A 65 -6.02 -22.25 13.08
CA GLY A 65 -5.76 -21.16 14.02
C GLY A 65 -4.36 -20.56 13.86
N LYS A 66 -3.78 -20.62 12.66
CA LYS A 66 -2.42 -20.13 12.38
C LYS A 66 -2.46 -18.89 11.51
N ALA A 67 -1.64 -17.91 11.88
CA ALA A 67 -1.38 -16.75 11.02
C ALA A 67 -0.26 -17.11 10.03
N GLY A 68 -0.54 -17.02 8.74
CA GLY A 68 0.50 -16.99 7.72
C GLY A 68 1.03 -15.57 7.59
N ILE A 69 2.28 -15.34 8.01
CA ILE A 69 2.94 -14.05 7.81
C ILE A 69 3.63 -14.07 6.45
N PRO A 70 3.29 -13.17 5.50
CA PRO A 70 3.98 -13.09 4.22
C PRO A 70 5.46 -12.72 4.39
N GLY A 71 6.35 -13.41 3.67
CA GLY A 71 7.79 -13.10 3.67
C GLY A 71 8.52 -13.54 4.94
N THR A 72 9.48 -12.74 5.40
CA THR A 72 10.34 -13.07 6.56
C THR A 72 9.81 -12.55 7.90
N SER A 73 8.63 -11.93 7.93
CA SER A 73 8.06 -11.24 9.10
C SER A 73 8.81 -9.99 9.61
N ASP A 74 9.99 -9.67 9.06
CA ASP A 74 10.81 -8.54 9.54
C ASP A 74 10.52 -7.21 8.80
N ALA A 75 9.67 -7.25 7.78
CA ALA A 75 9.31 -6.05 7.02
C ALA A 75 8.40 -5.14 7.86
N ALA A 76 8.84 -3.89 8.07
CA ALA A 76 8.06 -2.89 8.78
C ALA A 76 6.85 -2.44 7.94
N ASN A 77 5.68 -2.41 8.58
CA ASN A 77 4.45 -1.87 8.02
C ASN A 77 3.93 -0.75 8.93
N SER A 78 3.31 0.27 8.34
CA SER A 78 2.65 1.36 9.07
C SER A 78 1.14 1.23 8.92
N PHE A 79 0.45 1.32 10.06
CA PHE A 79 -1.01 1.34 10.16
C PHE A 79 -1.43 2.67 10.81
N THR A 80 -2.44 3.31 10.24
CA THR A 80 -3.00 4.57 10.76
C THR A 80 -4.46 4.37 11.12
#